data_AF-A0A914NTN6-F1
#
_entry.id   AF-A0A914NTN6-F1
#
_cell.length_a   1.000
_cell.length_b   1.000
_cell.length_c   1.000
_cell.angle_alpha   90.00
_cell.angle_beta   90.00
_cell.angle_gamma   90.00
#
_symmetry.space_group_name_H-M   'P 1'
#
loop_
_entity.id
_entity.type
_entity.pdbx_description
1 polymer ?
#
loop_
_entity_poly.entity_id
_entity_poly.type
_entity_poly.pdbx_seq_one_letter_code
_entity_poly.pdbx_strand_id
1 'polypeptide(L)'
;MPQPPHSLNIIRRPLNILFSLPTKFILILFTLFIGIEGFNVDTKNAQIHRRPNTGFGYTVDFAYRDSRNRKLTLLVGAPFAQTSQRRLQNTGAVYGCEVDTNLCVEIFFDQKGNELRLNGTSLLPIEEKSHQMFGATIVASKNGDNVLACAPHYKYFFAKFDVVEPVGSCYYSRDYFSKIQEFAPCRQEPARHGHHRLGYGMCGFSAAVPDFGNERLFISAPGAWYWQGSVFSQNIHNITDRPNTADGPAYTDNQELGYSTATGDFDGDKLDDIVVGVPRGNELIGMVSIYSRQLKPIANLTEKDGQRGQYFGASVAVLDFNNDGLADIVVGSPLYINWANVDGKTQERKPQYDIGKISVYIQTGIGTFREPVIILGHEQWSRFGYSLAAAGDLNGDGFQDLLVGAPYDGEEGR
;
A
#
# COMPACT_ATOMS: atom_id res chain seq x y z
N MET A 1 19.55 3.90 -33.90
CA MET A 1 20.18 3.19 -32.79
C MET A 1 20.44 4.19 -31.68
N PRO A 2 19.61 4.23 -30.61
CA PRO A 2 19.90 5.00 -29.43
C PRO A 2 20.43 4.09 -28.30
N GLN A 3 21.37 4.62 -27.53
CA GLN A 3 21.94 4.01 -26.33
C GLN A 3 20.97 4.13 -25.15
N PRO A 4 21.06 3.27 -24.11
CA PRO A 4 20.25 3.38 -22.90
C PRO A 4 20.81 4.45 -21.96
N PRO A 5 19.97 5.21 -21.23
CA PRO A 5 20.43 6.04 -20.12
C PRO A 5 20.51 5.17 -18.85
N HIS A 6 21.69 5.14 -18.24
CA HIS A 6 21.86 4.73 -16.84
C HIS A 6 22.45 5.91 -16.09
N SER A 7 21.75 6.37 -15.05
CA SER A 7 22.37 6.99 -13.89
C SER A 7 21.47 6.81 -12.68
N LEU A 8 21.72 5.73 -11.94
CA LEU A 8 21.39 5.62 -10.53
C LEU A 8 22.30 6.62 -9.78
N ASN A 9 21.74 7.64 -9.13
CA ASN A 9 22.53 8.59 -8.35
C ASN A 9 22.66 8.11 -6.91
N ILE A 10 23.87 7.81 -6.45
CA ILE A 10 24.19 7.62 -5.03
C ILE A 10 25.41 8.48 -4.68
N ILE A 11 25.26 9.35 -3.68
CA ILE A 11 26.30 10.24 -3.15
C ILE A 11 26.95 9.58 -1.92
N ARG A 12 28.29 9.47 -1.89
CA ARG A 12 29.06 9.25 -0.65
C ARG A 12 30.12 10.34 -0.48
N ARG A 13 30.16 10.97 0.70
CA ARG A 13 31.26 11.87 1.13
C ARG A 13 32.41 11.04 1.72
N PRO A 14 33.69 11.25 1.33
CA PRO A 14 34.80 10.70 2.07
C PRO A 14 35.28 11.67 3.17
N LEU A 15 35.43 11.16 4.39
CA LEU A 15 36.13 11.82 5.49
C LEU A 15 37.64 11.56 5.31
N ASN A 16 38.44 12.60 5.10
CA ASN A 16 39.90 12.48 5.02
C ASN A 16 40.52 12.45 6.41
N ILE A 17 41.09 11.31 6.81
CA ILE A 17 42.04 11.22 7.93
C ILE A 17 43.34 10.60 7.39
N LEU A 18 44.40 11.39 7.39
CA LEU A 18 45.76 11.02 6.98
C LEU A 18 46.47 10.28 8.12
N PHE A 19 46.83 9.01 7.90
CA PHE A 19 47.93 8.36 8.61
C PHE A 19 48.81 7.57 7.63
N SER A 20 50.12 7.83 7.69
CA SER A 20 51.15 7.21 6.87
C SER A 20 51.57 5.84 7.42
N LEU A 21 51.47 4.79 6.62
CA LEU A 21 52.04 3.46 6.90
C LEU A 21 52.55 2.79 5.59
N PRO A 22 53.53 1.86 5.68
CA PRO A 22 54.48 1.58 4.61
C PRO A 22 53.92 0.72 3.46
N THR A 23 54.52 0.95 2.28
CA THR A 23 54.15 0.51 0.92
C THR A 23 54.06 -0.99 0.65
N LYS A 24 54.13 -1.87 1.66
CA LYS A 24 54.04 -3.34 1.49
C LYS A 24 52.74 -3.98 1.99
N PHE A 25 51.80 -3.20 2.55
CA PHE A 25 50.44 -3.66 2.88
C PHE A 25 49.36 -3.33 1.83
N ILE A 26 49.74 -2.61 0.77
CA ILE A 26 48.79 -2.03 -0.21
C ILE A 26 48.22 -3.08 -1.17
N LEU A 27 48.88 -4.22 -1.37
CA LEU A 27 48.43 -5.27 -2.31
C LEU A 27 47.47 -6.32 -1.70
N ILE A 28 47.27 -6.35 -0.38
CA ILE A 28 46.32 -7.27 0.28
C ILE A 28 45.04 -6.54 0.70
N LEU A 29 45.06 -5.21 0.81
CA LEU A 29 43.86 -4.42 1.11
C LEU A 29 42.99 -4.11 -0.12
N PHE A 30 43.49 -4.31 -1.34
CA PHE A 30 42.74 -4.05 -2.58
C PHE A 30 41.85 -5.22 -3.02
N THR A 31 41.91 -6.37 -2.35
CA THR A 31 41.16 -7.59 -2.71
C THR A 31 39.98 -7.92 -1.80
N LEU A 32 39.53 -6.99 -0.92
CA LEU A 32 38.49 -7.32 0.07
C LEU A 32 37.38 -6.27 0.27
N PHE A 33 37.22 -5.31 -0.64
CA PHE A 33 36.02 -4.46 -0.70
C PHE A 33 35.69 -4.08 -2.15
N ILE A 34 35.67 -5.08 -3.05
CA ILE A 34 34.75 -4.97 -4.18
C ILE A 34 33.41 -5.41 -3.60
N GLY A 35 32.69 -4.47 -2.99
CA GLY A 35 31.26 -4.67 -2.81
C GLY A 35 30.71 -4.91 -4.20
N ILE A 36 30.27 -6.12 -4.48
CA ILE A 36 29.55 -6.43 -5.70
C ILE A 36 28.20 -5.74 -5.52
N GLU A 37 28.11 -4.45 -5.83
CA GLU A 37 26.84 -3.77 -6.08
C GLU A 37 26.30 -4.23 -7.44
N GLY A 38 26.06 -5.54 -7.54
CA GLY A 38 25.34 -6.12 -8.65
C GLY A 38 23.86 -5.98 -8.37
N PHE A 39 23.23 -4.89 -8.79
CA PHE A 39 21.78 -4.87 -8.91
C PHE A 39 21.40 -5.93 -9.97
N ASN A 40 20.55 -6.87 -9.59
CA ASN A 40 20.32 -8.12 -10.30
C ASN A 40 18.93 -8.19 -10.97
N VAL A 41 18.24 -7.06 -11.11
CA VAL A 41 16.98 -6.96 -11.85
C VAL A 41 17.26 -6.84 -13.36
N ASP A 42 16.83 -7.82 -14.15
CA ASP A 42 16.92 -7.75 -15.62
C ASP A 42 15.87 -6.78 -16.19
N THR A 43 16.34 -5.61 -16.59
CA THR A 43 15.50 -4.57 -17.23
C THR A 43 15.41 -4.72 -18.74
N LYS A 44 16.19 -5.61 -19.36
CA LYS A 44 16.24 -5.78 -20.83
C LYS A 44 15.22 -6.78 -21.33
N ASN A 45 15.02 -7.88 -20.60
CA ASN A 45 14.12 -8.97 -21.00
C ASN A 45 12.85 -9.04 -20.14
N ALA A 46 12.36 -7.88 -19.67
CA ALA A 46 11.19 -7.83 -18.82
C ALA A 46 9.94 -8.42 -19.51
N GLN A 47 9.18 -9.22 -18.76
CA GLN A 47 7.90 -9.76 -19.21
C GLN A 47 6.82 -8.68 -19.10
N ILE A 48 6.11 -8.40 -20.21
CA ILE A 48 5.21 -7.25 -20.32
C ILE A 48 3.76 -7.71 -20.53
N HIS A 49 2.90 -7.42 -19.55
CA HIS A 49 1.45 -7.62 -19.64
C HIS A 49 0.73 -6.30 -19.86
N ARG A 50 -0.28 -6.29 -20.75
CA ARG A 50 -1.02 -5.07 -21.09
C ARG A 50 -2.51 -5.32 -21.30
N ARG A 51 -3.34 -4.43 -20.74
CA ARG A 51 -4.76 -4.28 -21.07
C ARG A 51 -5.11 -2.78 -21.12
N PRO A 52 -5.14 -2.16 -22.31
CA PRO A 52 -5.38 -0.73 -22.44
C PRO A 52 -6.75 -0.30 -21.90
N ASN A 53 -6.83 0.93 -21.36
CA ASN A 53 -8.06 1.60 -20.91
C ASN A 53 -8.83 0.92 -19.77
N THR A 54 -8.24 -0.05 -19.06
CA THR A 54 -8.89 -0.73 -17.93
C THR A 54 -8.32 -0.35 -16.57
N GLY A 55 -7.29 0.51 -16.53
CA GLY A 55 -6.48 0.73 -15.33
C GLY A 55 -5.67 -0.51 -14.93
N PHE A 56 -5.33 -1.38 -15.89
CA PHE A 56 -4.54 -2.58 -15.61
C PHE A 56 -3.16 -2.21 -15.07
N GLY A 57 -2.79 -2.78 -13.93
CA GLY A 57 -1.57 -2.43 -13.20
C GLY A 57 -1.80 -1.40 -12.10
N TYR A 58 -3.05 -1.04 -11.81
CA TYR A 58 -3.39 -0.14 -10.69
C TYR A 58 -2.91 -0.71 -9.35
N THR A 59 -3.04 -2.03 -9.18
CA THR A 59 -2.41 -2.80 -8.11
C THR A 59 -1.83 -4.09 -8.67
N VAL A 60 -0.80 -4.61 -8.02
CA VAL A 60 -0.15 -5.88 -8.35
C VAL A 60 0.21 -6.63 -7.07
N ASP A 61 0.13 -7.95 -7.13
CA ASP A 61 0.60 -8.84 -6.06
C ASP A 61 0.88 -10.24 -6.63
N PHE A 62 1.32 -11.18 -5.81
CA PHE A 62 1.63 -12.54 -6.22
C PHE A 62 0.75 -13.58 -5.51
N ALA A 63 0.32 -14.59 -6.26
CA ALA A 63 -0.36 -15.76 -5.73
C ALA A 63 0.35 -17.05 -6.15
N TYR A 64 0.26 -18.09 -5.33
CA TYR A 64 0.87 -19.39 -5.59
C TYR A 64 -0.20 -20.46 -5.77
N ARG A 65 -0.18 -21.12 -6.93
CA ARG A 65 -1.01 -22.29 -7.20
C ARG A 65 -0.27 -23.54 -6.75
N ASP A 66 -0.91 -24.32 -5.87
CA ASP A 66 -0.47 -25.64 -5.39
C ASP A 66 0.80 -25.61 -4.51
N SER A 67 0.65 -26.07 -3.26
CA SER A 67 1.73 -26.15 -2.27
C SER A 67 2.85 -27.11 -2.68
N ARG A 68 2.63 -27.99 -3.66
CA ARG A 68 3.63 -28.98 -4.13
C ARG A 68 4.42 -28.52 -5.36
N ASN A 69 3.81 -27.78 -6.28
CA ASN A 69 4.43 -27.37 -7.55
C ASN A 69 4.64 -25.86 -7.71
N ARG A 70 4.17 -25.03 -6.76
CA ARG A 70 4.40 -23.57 -6.64
C ARG A 70 4.41 -22.84 -7.99
N LYS A 71 3.32 -22.94 -8.77
CA LYS A 71 3.21 -22.09 -9.97
C LYS A 71 2.87 -20.67 -9.52
N LEU A 72 3.80 -19.74 -9.75
CA LEU A 72 3.66 -18.32 -9.47
C LEU A 72 2.68 -17.68 -10.47
N THR A 73 1.73 -16.92 -9.96
CA THR A 73 0.77 -16.13 -10.73
C THR A 73 0.90 -14.68 -10.30
N LEU A 74 1.12 -13.78 -11.26
CA LEU A 74 1.04 -12.35 -11.05
C LEU A 74 -0.44 -11.93 -11.02
N LEU A 75 -0.90 -11.39 -9.90
CA LEU A 75 -2.21 -10.77 -9.78
C LEU A 75 -2.12 -9.33 -10.25
N VAL A 76 -3.08 -8.91 -11.07
CA VAL A 76 -3.13 -7.53 -11.58
C VAL A 76 -4.54 -6.96 -11.46
N GLY A 77 -4.66 -5.87 -10.73
CA GLY A 77 -5.89 -5.10 -10.59
C GLY A 77 -6.14 -4.22 -11.79
N ALA A 78 -7.39 -4.17 -12.23
CA ALA A 78 -7.86 -3.34 -13.34
C ALA A 78 -9.23 -2.73 -12.97
N PRO A 79 -9.27 -1.70 -12.11
CA PRO A 79 -10.49 -1.16 -11.53
C PRO A 79 -11.47 -0.54 -12.53
N PHE A 80 -11.04 -0.25 -13.76
CA PHE A 80 -11.90 0.31 -14.81
C PHE A 80 -12.26 -0.72 -15.88
N ALA A 81 -11.90 -2.00 -15.69
CA ALA A 81 -12.22 -3.07 -16.63
C ALA A 81 -13.73 -3.32 -16.72
N GLN A 82 -14.18 -3.61 -17.94
CA GLN A 82 -15.50 -4.20 -18.18
C GLN A 82 -15.45 -5.70 -17.91
N THR A 83 -16.40 -6.20 -17.12
CA THR A 83 -16.51 -7.62 -16.76
C THR A 83 -17.66 -8.32 -17.49
N SER A 84 -17.77 -9.63 -17.29
CA SER A 84 -18.91 -10.44 -17.76
C SER A 84 -20.20 -10.24 -16.98
N GLN A 85 -20.22 -9.41 -15.92
CA GLN A 85 -21.43 -9.16 -15.14
C GLN A 85 -22.48 -8.46 -16.00
N ARG A 86 -23.64 -9.10 -16.20
CA ARG A 86 -24.69 -8.62 -17.12
C ARG A 86 -25.22 -7.25 -16.68
N ARG A 87 -25.35 -6.34 -17.65
CA ARG A 87 -25.97 -5.00 -17.50
C ARG A 87 -25.24 -4.05 -16.54
N LEU A 88 -23.97 -4.32 -16.23
CA LEU A 88 -23.13 -3.43 -15.42
C LEU A 88 -21.99 -2.88 -16.27
N GLN A 89 -21.51 -1.69 -15.92
CA GLN A 89 -20.46 -0.98 -16.66
C GLN A 89 -19.21 -0.84 -15.79
N ASN A 90 -18.05 -1.13 -16.37
CA ASN A 90 -16.73 -0.90 -15.78
C ASN A 90 -16.67 -1.26 -14.29
N THR A 91 -17.08 -2.48 -13.94
CA THR A 91 -17.16 -2.89 -12.53
C THR A 91 -15.77 -3.14 -11.92
N GLY A 92 -14.74 -3.27 -12.75
CA GLY A 92 -13.38 -3.59 -12.35
C GLY A 92 -13.14 -5.09 -12.28
N ALA A 93 -11.90 -5.52 -12.50
CA ALA A 93 -11.51 -6.92 -12.55
C ALA A 93 -10.15 -7.17 -11.90
N VAL A 94 -9.91 -8.42 -11.51
CA VAL A 94 -8.60 -8.93 -11.14
C VAL A 94 -8.18 -9.97 -12.17
N TYR A 95 -6.95 -9.87 -12.68
CA TYR A 95 -6.39 -10.82 -13.63
C TYR A 95 -5.28 -11.64 -12.99
N GLY A 96 -5.24 -12.93 -13.30
CA GLY A 96 -4.09 -13.80 -13.03
C GLY A 96 -3.26 -13.97 -14.29
N CYS A 97 -2.01 -13.54 -14.23
CA CYS A 97 -1.06 -13.57 -15.33
C CYS A 97 0.05 -14.59 -15.07
N GLU A 98 0.41 -15.37 -16.09
CA GLU A 98 1.57 -16.23 -16.03
C GLU A 98 2.85 -15.41 -16.16
N VAL A 99 3.87 -15.71 -15.34
CA VAL A 99 5.12 -14.93 -15.33
C VAL A 99 6.05 -15.22 -16.51
N ASP A 100 5.86 -16.35 -17.19
CA ASP A 100 6.69 -16.81 -18.30
C ASP A 100 6.03 -16.64 -19.68
N THR A 101 4.75 -16.25 -19.72
CA THR A 101 3.99 -16.12 -20.97
C THR A 101 3.14 -14.85 -20.96
N ASN A 102 2.58 -14.46 -22.11
CA ASN A 102 1.66 -13.32 -22.19
C ASN A 102 0.24 -13.64 -21.71
N LEU A 103 -0.01 -14.83 -21.14
CA LEU A 103 -1.36 -15.25 -20.74
C LEU A 103 -1.81 -14.52 -19.47
N CYS A 104 -2.94 -13.82 -19.56
CA CYS A 104 -3.63 -13.21 -18.43
C CYS A 104 -5.13 -13.49 -18.50
N VAL A 105 -5.67 -14.16 -17.49
CA VAL A 105 -7.08 -14.55 -17.41
C VAL A 105 -7.80 -13.82 -16.27
N GLU A 106 -9.05 -13.46 -16.46
CA GLU A 106 -9.87 -12.85 -15.40
C GLU A 106 -10.13 -13.88 -14.29
N ILE A 107 -9.97 -13.44 -13.04
CA ILE A 107 -10.30 -14.22 -11.85
C ILE A 107 -11.66 -13.75 -11.34
N PHE A 108 -12.61 -14.67 -11.31
CA PHE A 108 -13.99 -14.35 -10.94
C PHE A 108 -14.21 -14.43 -9.43
N PHE A 109 -14.28 -13.26 -8.78
CA PHE A 109 -14.68 -13.14 -7.37
C PHE A 109 -16.20 -13.05 -7.21
N ASP A 110 -16.86 -12.28 -8.07
CA ASP A 110 -18.31 -12.18 -8.15
C ASP A 110 -18.76 -12.11 -9.60
N GLN A 111 -19.67 -13.00 -9.98
CA GLN A 111 -20.28 -13.04 -11.31
C GLN A 111 -21.74 -12.56 -11.29
N LYS A 112 -22.28 -12.27 -10.10
CA LYS A 112 -23.67 -11.82 -9.94
C LYS A 112 -23.76 -10.33 -10.26
N GLY A 113 -24.94 -9.89 -10.70
CA GLY A 113 -25.24 -8.47 -10.84
C GLY A 113 -25.55 -7.81 -9.49
N ASN A 114 -26.23 -6.66 -9.53
CA ASN A 114 -26.75 -6.04 -8.32
C ASN A 114 -27.81 -6.94 -7.66
N GLU A 115 -27.71 -7.15 -6.35
CA GLU A 115 -28.76 -7.75 -5.52
C GLU A 115 -30.04 -6.88 -5.60
N LEU A 116 -31.18 -7.55 -5.70
CA LEU A 116 -32.50 -6.93 -5.72
C LEU A 116 -33.25 -7.29 -4.44
N ARG A 117 -33.91 -6.33 -3.81
CA ARG A 117 -34.87 -6.58 -2.72
C ARG A 117 -36.23 -5.98 -3.05
N LEU A 118 -37.27 -6.56 -2.45
CA LEU A 118 -38.64 -6.06 -2.61
C LEU A 118 -38.81 -4.73 -1.90
N ASN A 119 -39.29 -3.73 -2.63
CA ASN A 119 -39.81 -2.47 -2.09
C ASN A 119 -41.30 -2.37 -2.42
N GLY A 120 -42.16 -2.73 -1.46
CA GLY A 120 -43.58 -2.92 -1.72
C GLY A 120 -43.79 -4.06 -2.72
N THR A 121 -44.15 -3.72 -3.97
CA THR A 121 -44.41 -4.68 -5.06
C THR A 121 -43.31 -4.76 -6.10
N SER A 122 -42.31 -3.87 -6.07
CA SER A 122 -41.26 -3.78 -7.08
C SER A 122 -39.94 -4.34 -6.56
N LEU A 123 -39.22 -5.10 -7.39
CA LEU A 123 -37.84 -5.49 -7.12
C LEU A 123 -36.90 -4.34 -7.53
N LEU A 124 -36.20 -3.77 -6.56
CA LEU A 124 -35.26 -2.67 -6.78
C LEU A 124 -33.85 -3.09 -6.36
N PRO A 125 -32.80 -2.57 -7.03
CA PRO A 125 -31.42 -2.82 -6.63
C PRO A 125 -31.14 -2.19 -5.27
N ILE A 126 -30.43 -2.92 -4.41
CA ILE A 126 -29.94 -2.40 -3.11
C ILE A 126 -28.47 -1.99 -3.15
N GLU A 127 -27.85 -2.11 -4.32
CA GLU A 127 -26.44 -1.86 -4.53
C GLU A 127 -26.18 -1.40 -5.97
N GLU A 128 -25.07 -0.71 -6.16
CA GLU A 128 -24.56 -0.31 -7.47
C GLU A 128 -23.11 -0.76 -7.62
N LYS A 129 -22.92 -1.81 -8.43
CA LYS A 129 -21.60 -2.36 -8.76
C LYS A 129 -20.95 -1.72 -10.00
N SER A 130 -21.70 -0.96 -10.80
CA SER A 130 -21.12 -0.20 -11.91
C SER A 130 -20.13 0.83 -11.37
N HIS A 131 -18.94 0.93 -11.97
CA HIS A 131 -17.87 1.84 -11.54
C HIS A 131 -17.41 1.69 -10.08
N GLN A 132 -17.60 0.51 -9.47
CA GLN A 132 -17.21 0.25 -8.07
C GLN A 132 -15.69 0.17 -7.84
N MET A 133 -14.89 0.19 -8.91
CA MET A 133 -13.43 0.09 -8.88
C MET A 133 -12.92 -1.23 -8.27
N PHE A 134 -13.53 -2.37 -8.59
CA PHE A 134 -13.06 -3.66 -8.10
C PHE A 134 -11.65 -3.98 -8.63
N GLY A 135 -10.73 -4.35 -7.73
CA GLY A 135 -9.30 -4.51 -8.05
C GLY A 135 -8.49 -3.23 -7.88
N ALA A 136 -9.06 -2.18 -7.26
CA ALA A 136 -8.28 -1.02 -6.83
C ALA A 136 -7.33 -1.35 -5.67
N THR A 137 -7.64 -2.40 -4.92
CA THR A 137 -6.79 -2.95 -3.84
C THR A 137 -6.74 -4.45 -4.01
N ILE A 138 -5.54 -5.01 -4.05
CA ILE A 138 -5.27 -6.46 -4.02
C ILE A 138 -4.17 -6.67 -2.99
N VAL A 139 -4.40 -7.61 -2.08
CA VAL A 139 -3.38 -8.06 -1.12
C VAL A 139 -3.46 -9.57 -0.98
N ALA A 140 -2.35 -10.25 -1.17
CA ALA A 140 -2.19 -11.68 -0.97
C ALA A 140 -1.45 -11.97 0.34
N SER A 141 -1.72 -13.13 0.95
CA SER A 141 -0.87 -13.65 2.03
C SER A 141 0.54 -13.94 1.53
N LYS A 142 1.56 -13.99 2.39
CA LYS A 142 2.91 -14.44 2.01
C LYS A 142 2.99 -15.80 1.30
N ASN A 143 2.07 -16.71 1.63
CA ASN A 143 1.98 -18.01 0.95
C ASN A 143 1.19 -17.95 -0.37
N GLY A 144 0.57 -16.80 -0.68
CA GLY A 144 -0.19 -16.48 -1.89
C GLY A 144 -1.37 -17.39 -2.18
N ASP A 145 -1.89 -18.08 -1.16
CA ASP A 145 -3.05 -18.96 -1.23
C ASP A 145 -4.37 -18.26 -0.90
N ASN A 146 -4.27 -17.15 -0.14
CA ASN A 146 -5.37 -16.30 0.25
C ASN A 146 -5.19 -14.90 -0.34
N VAL A 147 -6.27 -14.34 -0.87
CA VAL A 147 -6.23 -13.06 -1.59
C VAL A 147 -7.45 -12.23 -1.22
N LEU A 148 -7.21 -10.98 -0.84
CA LEU A 148 -8.25 -9.97 -0.65
C LEU A 148 -8.25 -9.01 -1.83
N ALA A 149 -9.40 -8.80 -2.46
CA ALA A 149 -9.59 -7.81 -3.51
C ALA A 149 -10.76 -6.89 -3.18
N CYS A 150 -10.58 -5.57 -3.31
CA CYS A 150 -11.60 -4.60 -2.89
C CYS A 150 -12.08 -3.67 -4.01
N ALA A 151 -13.28 -3.13 -3.79
CA ALA A 151 -14.01 -2.17 -4.59
C ALA A 151 -14.39 -0.96 -3.71
N PRO A 152 -13.51 0.03 -3.52
CA PRO A 152 -13.73 1.14 -2.58
C PRO A 152 -14.90 2.04 -2.99
N HIS A 153 -15.31 2.05 -4.26
CA HIS A 153 -16.43 2.85 -4.77
C HIS A 153 -17.75 2.07 -4.84
N TYR A 154 -17.80 0.83 -4.35
CA TYR A 154 -19.03 0.07 -4.22
C TYR A 154 -20.05 0.85 -3.39
N LYS A 155 -21.28 0.99 -3.93
CA LYS A 155 -22.37 1.72 -3.25
C LYS A 155 -23.44 0.78 -2.74
N TYR A 156 -23.95 1.09 -1.56
CA TYR A 156 -25.06 0.39 -0.93
C TYR A 156 -26.22 1.34 -0.63
N PHE A 157 -27.44 0.83 -0.74
CA PHE A 157 -28.67 1.62 -0.67
C PHE A 157 -29.35 1.36 0.68
N PHE A 158 -29.17 2.26 1.63
CA PHE A 158 -29.78 2.23 2.96
C PHE A 158 -31.22 2.75 2.96
N ALA A 159 -31.90 2.60 4.11
CA ALA A 159 -33.17 3.26 4.43
C ALA A 159 -34.27 3.07 3.37
N LYS A 160 -34.52 1.82 2.95
CA LYS A 160 -35.48 1.51 1.88
C LYS A 160 -35.19 2.30 0.59
N PHE A 161 -33.95 2.24 0.11
CA PHE A 161 -33.54 2.73 -1.21
C PHE A 161 -33.39 4.27 -1.32
N ASP A 162 -33.59 5.04 -0.25
CA ASP A 162 -33.51 6.51 -0.28
C ASP A 162 -32.09 7.06 -0.12
N VAL A 163 -31.16 6.26 0.43
CA VAL A 163 -29.83 6.71 0.80
C VAL A 163 -28.77 5.85 0.10
N VAL A 164 -28.10 6.40 -0.90
CA VAL A 164 -27.06 5.72 -1.68
C VAL A 164 -25.68 6.21 -1.24
N GLU A 165 -24.84 5.32 -0.72
CA GLU A 165 -23.56 5.71 -0.11
C GLU A 165 -22.40 4.79 -0.54
N PRO A 166 -21.20 5.34 -0.82
CA PRO A 166 -20.02 4.59 -1.24
C PRO A 166 -19.34 3.90 -0.05
N VAL A 167 -19.98 2.86 0.47
CA VAL A 167 -19.49 2.13 1.64
C VAL A 167 -18.24 1.30 1.36
N GLY A 168 -18.01 0.88 0.11
CA GLY A 168 -16.94 -0.05 -0.24
C GLY A 168 -17.23 -1.51 0.14
N SER A 169 -16.62 -2.45 -0.58
CA SER A 169 -16.73 -3.89 -0.32
C SER A 169 -15.44 -4.61 -0.74
N CYS A 170 -15.11 -5.71 -0.05
CA CYS A 170 -13.99 -6.58 -0.37
C CYS A 170 -14.44 -8.03 -0.53
N TYR A 171 -13.72 -8.78 -1.36
CA TYR A 171 -13.89 -10.22 -1.50
C TYR A 171 -12.61 -10.94 -1.09
N TYR A 172 -12.74 -11.82 -0.10
CA TYR A 172 -11.65 -12.65 0.38
C TYR A 172 -11.75 -14.05 -0.22
N SER A 173 -10.72 -14.40 -0.97
CA SER A 173 -10.50 -15.71 -1.57
C SER A 173 -9.61 -16.54 -0.66
N ARG A 174 -9.97 -17.81 -0.47
CA ARG A 174 -9.16 -18.84 0.20
C ARG A 174 -8.91 -20.03 -0.70
N ASP A 175 -7.86 -20.78 -0.40
CA ASP A 175 -7.50 -22.02 -1.07
C ASP A 175 -7.42 -21.81 -2.60
N TYR A 176 -6.66 -20.79 -3.04
CA TYR A 176 -6.48 -20.41 -4.46
C TYR A 176 -7.81 -20.22 -5.21
N PHE A 177 -8.63 -19.27 -4.77
CA PHE A 177 -9.91 -18.89 -5.42
C PHE A 177 -11.00 -19.96 -5.42
N SER A 178 -10.86 -21.02 -4.62
CA SER A 178 -11.91 -22.05 -4.51
C SER A 178 -13.03 -21.67 -3.55
N LYS A 179 -12.77 -20.79 -2.57
CA LYS A 179 -13.77 -20.27 -1.63
C LYS A 179 -13.69 -18.76 -1.58
N ILE A 180 -14.80 -18.09 -1.87
CA ILE A 180 -14.85 -16.63 -1.92
C ILE A 180 -15.96 -16.13 -0.99
N GLN A 181 -15.61 -15.18 -0.13
CA GLN A 181 -16.50 -14.57 0.85
C GLN A 181 -16.45 -13.04 0.72
N GLU A 182 -17.60 -12.39 0.70
CA GLU A 182 -17.69 -10.93 0.75
C GLU A 182 -17.51 -10.44 2.20
N PHE A 183 -16.71 -9.39 2.37
CA PHE A 183 -16.55 -8.59 3.58
C PHE A 183 -16.77 -7.11 3.27
N ALA A 184 -17.88 -6.56 3.73
CA ALA A 184 -18.23 -5.13 3.60
C ALA A 184 -18.43 -4.51 5.00
N PRO A 185 -17.35 -4.21 5.74
CA PRO A 185 -17.47 -3.79 7.15
C PRO A 185 -18.18 -2.46 7.36
N CYS A 186 -18.10 -1.53 6.40
CA CYS A 186 -18.80 -0.25 6.41
C CYS A 186 -20.32 -0.40 6.16
N ARG A 187 -20.75 -1.51 5.53
CA ARG A 187 -22.17 -1.84 5.31
C ARG A 187 -22.77 -2.39 6.61
N GLN A 188 -23.26 -1.50 7.48
CA GLN A 188 -23.89 -1.87 8.75
C GLN A 188 -25.32 -1.32 8.87
N GLU A 189 -26.30 -2.21 8.68
CA GLU A 189 -27.72 -1.93 8.91
C GLU A 189 -28.11 -2.15 10.38
N PRO A 190 -29.16 -1.46 10.89
CA PRO A 190 -29.89 -0.36 10.25
C PRO A 190 -29.26 1.02 10.53
N ALA A 191 -28.16 1.09 11.30
CA ALA A 191 -27.87 2.26 12.13
C ALA A 191 -26.53 2.98 11.85
N ARG A 192 -25.76 2.69 10.79
CA ARG A 192 -24.48 3.40 10.54
C ARG A 192 -24.29 3.93 9.12
N HIS A 193 -25.35 4.50 8.55
CA HIS A 193 -25.27 5.28 7.31
C HIS A 193 -24.89 6.75 7.58
N GLY A 194 -24.46 7.48 6.55
CA GLY A 194 -24.08 8.90 6.59
C GLY A 194 -22.57 9.14 6.61
N HIS A 195 -22.15 10.30 6.11
CA HIS A 195 -20.75 10.76 6.15
C HIS A 195 -20.24 10.97 7.59
N HIS A 196 -21.13 11.25 8.53
CA HIS A 196 -20.84 11.33 9.97
C HIS A 196 -20.70 9.94 10.64
N ARG A 197 -20.78 8.85 9.86
CA ARG A 197 -20.64 7.44 10.29
C ARG A 197 -19.81 6.67 9.26
N LEU A 198 -20.30 5.52 8.78
CA LEU A 198 -19.56 4.61 7.88
C LEU A 198 -20.03 4.68 6.42
N GLY A 199 -21.04 5.49 6.11
CA GLY A 199 -21.65 5.55 4.78
C GLY A 199 -20.66 5.88 3.66
N TYR A 200 -19.75 6.82 3.96
CA TYR A 200 -18.71 7.27 3.05
C TYR A 200 -17.38 6.56 3.30
N GLY A 201 -17.41 5.46 4.05
CA GLY A 201 -16.20 4.80 4.54
C GLY A 201 -15.24 4.35 3.44
N MET A 202 -15.74 3.99 2.26
CA MET A 202 -14.93 3.46 1.16
C MET A 202 -14.07 2.27 1.63
N CYS A 203 -14.67 1.39 2.43
CA CYS A 203 -14.00 0.23 3.01
C CYS A 203 -13.27 -0.58 1.92
N GLY A 204 -11.98 -0.82 2.15
CA GLY A 204 -11.10 -1.48 1.19
C GLY A 204 -10.30 -0.51 0.32
N PHE A 205 -10.32 0.79 0.62
CA PHE A 205 -9.42 1.77 0.00
C PHE A 205 -7.95 1.37 0.18
N SER A 206 -7.60 0.93 1.38
CA SER A 206 -6.42 0.11 1.64
C SER A 206 -6.83 -1.09 2.50
N ALA A 207 -6.01 -2.13 2.50
CA ALA A 207 -6.22 -3.33 3.28
C ALA A 207 -4.89 -4.03 3.52
N ALA A 208 -4.85 -4.95 4.47
CA ALA A 208 -3.72 -5.83 4.68
C ALA A 208 -4.17 -7.24 5.08
N VAL A 209 -3.42 -8.24 4.61
CA VAL A 209 -3.57 -9.65 4.98
C VAL A 209 -2.36 -10.01 5.86
N PRO A 210 -2.56 -10.24 7.16
CA PRO A 210 -1.51 -10.73 8.06
C PRO A 210 -0.84 -12.01 7.55
N ASP A 211 0.49 -12.06 7.64
CA ASP A 211 1.28 -13.27 7.45
C ASP A 211 1.18 -14.19 8.68
N PHE A 212 1.19 -13.59 9.87
CA PHE A 212 0.99 -14.26 11.15
C PHE A 212 -0.30 -13.81 11.82
N GLY A 213 -1.08 -14.77 12.34
CA GLY A 213 -2.46 -14.52 12.75
C GLY A 213 -3.34 -14.33 11.52
N ASN A 214 -3.62 -15.40 10.79
CA ASN A 214 -4.41 -15.35 9.56
C ASN A 214 -5.93 -15.46 9.80
N GLU A 215 -6.39 -15.42 11.05
CA GLU A 215 -7.82 -15.46 11.39
C GLU A 215 -8.54 -14.11 11.26
N ARG A 216 -7.81 -13.05 10.90
CA ARG A 216 -8.34 -11.69 10.71
C ARG A 216 -7.67 -11.02 9.51
N LEU A 217 -8.41 -10.08 8.93
CA LEU A 217 -7.99 -9.18 7.87
C LEU A 217 -8.07 -7.74 8.38
N PHE A 218 -7.23 -6.86 7.86
CA PHE A 218 -7.40 -5.44 8.10
C PHE A 218 -8.01 -4.76 6.87
N ILE A 219 -9.14 -4.06 7.06
CA ILE A 219 -9.84 -3.33 6.00
C ILE A 219 -9.99 -1.88 6.43
N SER A 220 -9.40 -0.98 5.67
CA SER A 220 -9.38 0.45 6.00
C SER A 220 -10.49 1.23 5.32
N ALA A 221 -10.90 2.33 5.96
CA ALA A 221 -12.04 3.15 5.60
C ALA A 221 -11.75 4.64 5.81
N PRO A 222 -10.97 5.30 4.94
CA PRO A 222 -10.54 6.70 5.13
C PRO A 222 -11.68 7.71 5.15
N GLY A 223 -12.83 7.41 4.56
CA GLY A 223 -14.00 8.30 4.57
C GLY A 223 -14.97 8.09 5.75
N ALA A 224 -14.61 7.24 6.73
CA ALA A 224 -15.40 7.06 7.93
C ALA A 224 -15.34 8.31 8.83
N TRP A 225 -16.44 8.59 9.55
CA TRP A 225 -16.54 9.62 10.58
C TRP A 225 -16.06 11.00 10.13
N TYR A 226 -16.77 11.69 9.23
CA TYR A 226 -16.33 12.99 8.68
C TYR A 226 -14.89 12.95 8.13
N TRP A 227 -14.53 11.87 7.43
CA TRP A 227 -13.19 11.64 6.89
C TRP A 227 -12.07 11.64 7.97
N GLN A 228 -12.40 11.42 9.25
CA GLN A 228 -11.40 11.03 10.24
C GLN A 228 -10.68 9.76 9.79
N GLY A 229 -11.46 8.80 9.27
CA GLY A 229 -11.02 7.50 8.82
C GLY A 229 -11.16 6.42 9.90
N SER A 230 -11.06 5.16 9.49
CA SER A 230 -11.13 4.01 10.40
C SER A 230 -10.43 2.81 9.83
N VAL A 231 -10.05 1.86 10.69
CA VAL A 231 -9.57 0.54 10.30
C VAL A 231 -10.42 -0.51 10.99
N PHE A 232 -10.82 -1.53 10.25
CA PHE A 232 -11.53 -2.69 10.75
C PHE A 232 -10.57 -3.87 10.86
N SER A 233 -10.60 -4.57 11.99
CA SER A 233 -9.97 -5.87 12.15
C SER A 233 -11.06 -6.92 12.00
N GLN A 234 -11.20 -7.51 10.81
CA GLN A 234 -12.31 -8.37 10.39
C GLN A 234 -11.96 -9.85 10.60
N ASN A 235 -12.68 -10.54 11.50
CA ASN A 235 -12.54 -11.99 11.65
C ASN A 235 -13.08 -12.73 10.41
N ILE A 236 -12.30 -13.70 9.89
CA ILE A 236 -12.67 -14.43 8.67
C ILE A 236 -13.68 -15.55 8.91
N HIS A 237 -13.84 -16.01 10.15
CA HIS A 237 -14.76 -17.07 10.55
C HIS A 237 -16.07 -16.53 11.12
N ASN A 238 -16.05 -15.32 11.67
CA ASN A 238 -17.22 -14.67 12.23
C ASN A 238 -17.36 -13.23 11.70
N ILE A 239 -18.24 -13.02 10.72
CA ILE A 239 -18.40 -11.72 10.05
C ILE A 239 -18.85 -10.60 11.00
N THR A 240 -19.47 -10.93 12.14
CA THR A 240 -19.91 -9.92 13.13
C THR A 240 -18.79 -9.49 14.09
N ASP A 241 -17.73 -10.29 14.22
CA ASP A 241 -16.52 -9.93 14.96
C ASP A 241 -15.62 -9.08 14.07
N ARG A 242 -15.85 -7.76 14.12
CA ARG A 242 -15.19 -6.74 13.31
C ARG A 242 -15.02 -5.41 14.07
N PRO A 243 -14.28 -5.38 15.20
CA PRO A 243 -13.93 -4.13 15.85
C PRO A 243 -13.28 -3.17 14.85
N ASN A 244 -13.52 -1.88 15.08
CA ASN A 244 -12.95 -0.80 14.31
C ASN A 244 -12.45 0.29 15.23
N THR A 245 -11.52 1.12 14.75
CA THR A 245 -11.06 2.28 15.51
C THR A 245 -12.24 3.21 15.82
N ALA A 246 -12.27 3.73 17.05
CA ALA A 246 -13.33 4.62 17.51
C ALA A 246 -13.25 5.98 16.81
N ASP A 247 -14.39 6.68 16.72
CA ASP A 247 -14.43 8.07 16.30
C ASP A 247 -13.79 8.99 17.34
N GLY A 248 -13.19 10.06 16.84
CA GLY A 248 -12.56 11.11 17.61
C GLY A 248 -13.41 12.40 17.66
N PRO A 249 -12.94 13.40 18.40
CA PRO A 249 -13.55 14.74 18.42
C PRO A 249 -13.45 15.44 17.06
N ALA A 250 -14.32 16.41 16.77
CA ALA A 250 -14.40 17.05 15.45
C ALA A 250 -13.10 17.68 14.89
N TYR A 251 -12.10 18.01 15.73
CA TYR A 251 -10.81 18.50 15.22
C TYR A 251 -9.97 17.40 14.55
N THR A 252 -10.31 16.12 14.75
CA THR A 252 -9.70 14.99 14.04
C THR A 252 -10.35 14.69 12.69
N ASP A 253 -11.40 15.42 12.31
CA ASP A 253 -12.06 15.28 11.01
C ASP A 253 -11.09 15.55 9.85
N ASN A 254 -11.32 14.89 8.71
CA ASN A 254 -10.51 15.00 7.50
C ASN A 254 -9.03 14.58 7.64
N GLN A 255 -8.73 13.63 8.54
CA GLN A 255 -7.39 13.07 8.72
C GLN A 255 -7.05 11.91 7.77
N GLU A 256 -8.07 11.23 7.22
CA GLU A 256 -7.94 10.12 6.27
C GLU A 256 -7.20 8.89 6.85
N LEU A 257 -7.44 8.56 8.13
CA LEU A 257 -6.93 7.32 8.76
C LEU A 257 -7.34 6.10 7.93
N GLY A 258 -6.36 5.30 7.50
CA GLY A 258 -6.60 4.15 6.65
C GLY A 258 -6.31 4.40 5.17
N TYR A 259 -5.64 5.52 4.83
CA TYR A 259 -5.26 5.83 3.46
C TYR A 259 -4.30 4.77 2.88
N SER A 260 -3.32 4.33 3.67
CA SER A 260 -2.39 3.25 3.33
C SER A 260 -2.23 2.33 4.53
N THR A 261 -1.89 1.05 4.30
CA THR A 261 -1.70 0.06 5.36
C THR A 261 -0.62 -0.95 5.03
N ALA A 262 0.03 -1.47 6.09
CA ALA A 262 0.95 -2.60 6.04
C ALA A 262 0.92 -3.32 7.40
N THR A 263 1.49 -4.52 7.45
CA THR A 263 1.45 -5.40 8.62
C THR A 263 2.84 -5.80 9.09
N GLY A 264 2.99 -6.02 10.39
CA GLY A 264 4.20 -6.51 11.04
C GLY A 264 3.99 -6.60 12.55
N ASP A 265 4.87 -7.27 13.28
CA ASP A 265 4.80 -7.39 14.74
C ASP A 265 5.38 -6.14 15.42
N PHE A 266 4.53 -5.38 16.11
CA PHE A 266 4.90 -4.16 16.82
C PHE A 266 4.68 -4.25 18.33
N ASP A 267 3.91 -5.22 18.82
CA ASP A 267 3.66 -5.45 20.25
C ASP A 267 4.43 -6.65 20.86
N GLY A 268 5.15 -7.41 20.05
CA GLY A 268 6.02 -8.52 20.43
C GLY A 268 5.29 -9.84 20.69
N ASP A 269 4.03 -9.96 20.29
CA ASP A 269 3.23 -11.18 20.45
C ASP A 269 3.42 -12.21 19.32
N LYS A 270 4.22 -11.88 18.29
CA LYS A 270 4.51 -12.68 17.08
C LYS A 270 3.32 -12.85 16.14
N LEU A 271 2.24 -12.11 16.34
CA LEU A 271 1.17 -11.94 15.38
C LEU A 271 1.35 -10.58 14.70
N ASP A 272 0.86 -10.49 13.48
CA ASP A 272 0.96 -9.22 12.78
C ASP A 272 -0.09 -8.23 13.29
N ASP A 273 0.44 -7.07 13.66
CA ASP A 273 -0.26 -5.83 13.92
C ASP A 273 -0.39 -5.01 12.64
N ILE A 274 -0.95 -3.81 12.74
CA ILE A 274 -1.16 -2.92 11.60
C ILE A 274 -0.52 -1.56 11.80
N VAL A 275 0.20 -1.08 10.78
CA VAL A 275 0.57 0.33 10.60
C VAL A 275 -0.33 0.97 9.56
N VAL A 276 -0.80 2.18 9.85
CA VAL A 276 -1.85 2.85 9.10
C VAL A 276 -1.43 4.28 8.77
N GLY A 277 -1.43 4.64 7.49
CA GLY A 277 -1.21 6.01 7.03
C GLY A 277 -2.37 6.95 7.34
N VAL A 278 -2.03 8.15 7.81
CA VAL A 278 -2.96 9.24 8.15
C VAL A 278 -2.41 10.55 7.55
N PRO A 279 -2.44 10.70 6.22
CA PRO A 279 -1.69 11.73 5.51
C PRO A 279 -2.11 13.17 5.82
N ARG A 280 -3.29 13.36 6.38
CA ARG A 280 -3.80 14.68 6.80
C ARG A 280 -3.86 14.85 8.33
N GLY A 281 -3.35 13.86 9.07
CA GLY A 281 -3.13 13.93 10.50
C GLY A 281 -2.12 14.99 10.91
N ASN A 282 -2.05 15.26 12.21
CA ASN A 282 -1.02 16.11 12.83
C ASN A 282 -0.84 17.48 12.12
N GLU A 283 -1.92 18.26 12.01
CA GLU A 283 -1.93 19.58 11.34
C GLU A 283 -1.42 19.55 9.87
N LEU A 284 -1.83 18.54 9.10
CA LEU A 284 -1.42 18.31 7.71
C LEU A 284 0.08 17.99 7.52
N ILE A 285 0.85 17.80 8.59
CA ILE A 285 2.18 17.20 8.47
C ILE A 285 2.05 15.75 7.99
N GLY A 286 0.96 15.08 8.39
CA GLY A 286 0.73 13.65 8.22
C GLY A 286 1.30 12.86 9.40
N MET A 287 0.78 11.66 9.60
CA MET A 287 1.31 10.70 10.57
C MET A 287 1.03 9.26 10.13
N VAL A 288 1.64 8.30 10.81
CA VAL A 288 1.25 6.89 10.78
C VAL A 288 0.87 6.45 12.19
N SER A 289 -0.22 5.71 12.30
CA SER A 289 -0.72 5.14 13.55
C SER A 289 -0.57 3.63 13.54
N ILE A 290 -0.05 3.09 14.64
CA ILE A 290 0.22 1.67 14.81
C ILE A 290 -0.76 1.12 15.83
N TYR A 291 -1.42 0.03 15.48
CA TYR A 291 -2.40 -0.62 16.34
C TYR A 291 -2.14 -2.11 16.42
N SER A 292 -2.43 -2.68 17.58
CA SER A 292 -2.40 -4.12 17.74
C SER A 292 -3.47 -4.78 16.87
N ARG A 293 -3.41 -6.09 16.75
CA ARG A 293 -4.43 -6.88 16.05
C ARG A 293 -5.89 -6.60 16.44
N GLN A 294 -6.17 -6.31 17.71
CA GLN A 294 -7.50 -5.93 18.21
C GLN A 294 -7.72 -4.41 18.25
N LEU A 295 -6.92 -3.67 17.49
CA LEU A 295 -6.97 -2.22 17.32
C LEU A 295 -6.67 -1.43 18.59
N LYS A 296 -5.85 -1.98 19.50
CA LYS A 296 -5.34 -1.20 20.63
C LYS A 296 -4.20 -0.30 20.14
N PRO A 297 -4.18 1.01 20.45
CA PRO A 297 -3.09 1.88 20.02
C PRO A 297 -1.75 1.42 20.60
N ILE A 298 -0.72 1.32 19.75
CA ILE A 298 0.66 1.00 20.14
C ILE A 298 1.51 2.27 20.13
N ALA A 299 1.59 2.94 18.98
CA ALA A 299 2.39 4.14 18.78
C ALA A 299 1.87 5.00 17.62
N ASN A 300 2.25 6.27 17.60
CA ASN A 300 2.05 7.17 16.47
C ASN A 300 3.42 7.72 16.06
N LEU A 301 3.74 7.68 14.78
CA LEU A 301 4.98 8.24 14.23
C LEU A 301 4.65 9.44 13.34
N THR A 302 5.42 10.50 13.51
CA THR A 302 5.35 11.73 12.73
C THR A 302 6.73 12.37 12.73
N GLU A 303 6.98 13.26 11.78
CA GLU A 303 8.23 14.00 11.72
C GLU A 303 8.14 15.27 12.55
N LYS A 304 9.08 15.45 13.48
CA LYS A 304 9.12 16.60 14.40
C LYS A 304 9.13 17.95 13.68
N ASP A 305 9.88 18.05 12.58
CA ASP A 305 10.00 19.24 11.73
C ASP A 305 9.42 18.98 10.32
N GLY A 306 8.37 18.15 10.27
CA GLY A 306 7.72 17.75 9.01
C GLY A 306 7.06 18.92 8.28
N GLN A 307 7.06 18.86 6.95
CA GLN A 307 6.45 19.87 6.11
C GLN A 307 4.93 19.67 6.02
N ARG A 308 4.14 20.69 6.33
CA ARG A 308 2.68 20.65 6.10
C ARG A 308 2.39 20.45 4.61
N GLY A 309 1.49 19.53 4.30
CA GLY A 309 1.13 19.18 2.93
C GLY A 309 2.08 18.18 2.26
N GLN A 310 3.10 17.66 2.96
CA GLN A 310 4.01 16.65 2.39
C GLN A 310 3.37 15.28 2.18
N TYR A 311 2.15 15.09 2.71
CA TYR A 311 1.35 13.87 2.59
C TYR A 311 2.03 12.65 3.23
N PHE A 312 2.66 12.83 4.40
CA PHE A 312 3.33 11.77 5.14
C PHE A 312 2.34 10.68 5.59
N GLY A 313 2.54 9.45 5.12
CA GLY A 313 1.58 8.35 5.28
C GLY A 313 0.79 8.04 4.02
N ALA A 314 1.14 8.64 2.87
CA ALA A 314 0.57 8.31 1.57
C ALA A 314 0.77 6.84 1.19
N SER A 315 1.94 6.30 1.54
CA SER A 315 2.32 4.91 1.35
C SER A 315 3.08 4.44 2.60
N VAL A 316 2.93 3.17 2.93
CA VAL A 316 3.64 2.52 4.03
C VAL A 316 4.14 1.16 3.58
N ALA A 317 5.34 0.78 4.03
CA ALA A 317 5.86 -0.57 3.88
C ALA A 317 6.51 -1.01 5.19
N VAL A 318 6.51 -2.32 5.41
CA VAL A 318 7.11 -2.96 6.58
C VAL A 318 8.09 -4.03 6.12
N LEU A 319 9.28 -4.01 6.69
CA LEU A 319 10.38 -4.93 6.43
C LEU A 319 11.39 -4.87 7.57
N ASP A 320 12.29 -5.85 7.66
CA ASP A 320 13.38 -5.86 8.65
C ASP A 320 14.68 -5.47 7.92
N PHE A 321 15.09 -4.19 8.00
CA PHE A 321 16.24 -3.67 7.26
C PHE A 321 17.58 -4.06 7.87
N ASN A 322 17.63 -4.20 9.19
CA ASN A 322 18.86 -4.45 9.93
C ASN A 322 19.00 -5.93 10.36
N ASN A 323 18.06 -6.77 9.95
CA ASN A 323 18.00 -8.21 10.20
C ASN A 323 18.09 -8.54 11.70
N ASP A 324 17.40 -7.75 12.53
CA ASP A 324 17.34 -7.96 13.98
C ASP A 324 16.07 -8.69 14.45
N GLY A 325 15.20 -9.03 13.50
CA GLY A 325 13.93 -9.73 13.73
C GLY A 325 12.78 -8.81 14.12
N LEU A 326 12.98 -7.50 14.18
CA LEU A 326 11.93 -6.52 14.42
C LEU A 326 11.43 -5.91 13.11
N ALA A 327 10.15 -5.57 13.08
CA ALA A 327 9.54 -4.91 11.94
C ALA A 327 9.90 -3.41 11.91
N ASP A 328 10.55 -2.95 10.84
CA ASP A 328 10.80 -1.54 10.57
C ASP A 328 9.72 -0.96 9.66
N ILE A 329 9.52 0.35 9.74
CA ILE A 329 8.47 1.06 9.00
C ILE A 329 9.11 2.06 8.04
N VAL A 330 8.67 2.02 6.78
CA VAL A 330 8.96 3.06 5.79
C VAL A 330 7.69 3.83 5.49
N VAL A 331 7.79 5.15 5.48
CA VAL A 331 6.67 6.05 5.22
C VAL A 331 6.99 6.96 4.04
N GLY A 332 6.12 6.97 3.04
CA GLY A 332 6.21 7.87 1.90
C GLY A 332 5.60 9.24 2.16
N SER A 333 6.26 10.29 1.66
CA SER A 333 5.78 11.68 1.64
C SER A 333 5.96 12.26 0.23
N PRO A 334 5.16 11.81 -0.76
CA PRO A 334 5.38 12.10 -2.18
C PRO A 334 5.24 13.58 -2.55
N LEU A 335 4.58 14.39 -1.72
CA LEU A 335 4.37 15.82 -1.97
C LEU A 335 5.41 16.71 -1.27
N TYR A 336 6.50 16.12 -0.76
CA TYR A 336 7.57 16.89 -0.13
C TYR A 336 8.27 17.82 -1.13
N ILE A 337 8.45 19.08 -0.72
CA ILE A 337 9.15 20.14 -1.44
C ILE A 337 10.47 20.44 -0.75
N ASN A 338 11.57 20.41 -1.51
CA ASN A 338 12.87 20.87 -1.04
C ASN A 338 13.04 22.39 -1.26
N TRP A 339 12.69 23.17 -0.23
CA TRP A 339 12.85 24.63 -0.22
C TRP A 339 14.29 25.11 -0.07
N ALA A 340 15.17 24.25 0.45
CA ALA A 340 16.55 24.60 0.75
C ALA A 340 17.48 24.47 -0.45
N ASN A 341 16.98 23.99 -1.60
CA ASN A 341 17.78 23.89 -2.80
C ASN A 341 18.19 25.28 -3.33
N VAL A 342 19.48 25.42 -3.60
CA VAL A 342 20.10 26.66 -4.07
C VAL A 342 20.89 26.35 -5.34
N ASP A 343 20.80 27.21 -6.33
CA ASP A 343 21.61 27.09 -7.53
C ASP A 343 23.09 27.28 -7.18
N GLY A 344 23.91 26.28 -7.48
CA GLY A 344 25.33 26.31 -7.12
C GLY A 344 26.13 27.44 -7.79
N LYS A 345 25.65 27.97 -8.93
CA LYS A 345 26.31 29.06 -9.68
C LYS A 345 25.80 30.42 -9.27
N THR A 346 24.47 30.61 -9.20
CA THR A 346 23.88 31.94 -8.92
C THR A 346 23.67 32.20 -7.43
N GLN A 347 23.75 31.16 -6.59
CA GLN A 347 23.38 31.20 -5.17
C GLN A 347 21.92 31.63 -4.93
N GLU A 348 21.08 31.60 -5.97
CA GLU A 348 19.66 31.88 -5.87
C GLU A 348 18.90 30.65 -5.35
N ARG A 349 17.88 30.89 -4.52
CA ARG A 349 16.98 29.82 -4.09
C ARG A 349 16.22 29.28 -5.29
N LYS A 350 16.28 27.96 -5.48
CA LYS A 350 15.56 27.26 -6.53
C LYS A 350 14.85 26.04 -5.94
N PRO A 351 13.68 26.24 -5.29
CA PRO A 351 12.94 25.15 -4.69
C PRO A 351 12.66 24.03 -5.70
N GLN A 352 12.76 22.78 -5.25
CA GLN A 352 12.34 21.62 -6.03
C GLN A 352 10.99 21.14 -5.49
N TYR A 353 9.95 21.30 -6.31
CA TYR A 353 8.58 20.96 -5.97
C TYR A 353 8.31 19.47 -6.17
N ASP A 354 7.51 18.88 -5.27
CA ASP A 354 7.02 17.51 -5.31
C ASP A 354 8.12 16.48 -5.68
N ILE A 355 9.33 16.67 -5.13
CA ILE A 355 10.41 15.70 -5.30
C ILE A 355 10.10 14.42 -4.54
N GLY A 356 9.30 14.51 -3.48
CA GLY A 356 8.99 13.42 -2.59
C GLY A 356 10.15 13.02 -1.68
N LYS A 357 9.85 12.18 -0.69
CA LYS A 357 10.83 11.57 0.22
C LYS A 357 10.23 10.32 0.87
N ILE A 358 11.10 9.51 1.46
CA ILE A 358 10.72 8.45 2.39
C ILE A 358 11.42 8.64 3.74
N SER A 359 10.76 8.17 4.80
CA SER A 359 11.25 8.22 6.17
C SER A 359 11.28 6.80 6.73
N VAL A 360 12.45 6.33 7.15
CA VAL A 360 12.70 4.96 7.60
C VAL A 360 12.85 4.95 9.13
N TYR A 361 11.86 4.37 9.80
CA TYR A 361 11.81 4.19 11.25
C TYR A 361 12.24 2.78 11.60
N ILE A 362 13.39 2.65 12.27
CA ILE A 362 13.88 1.35 12.75
C ILE A 362 13.31 1.08 14.13
N GLN A 363 12.71 -0.09 14.30
CA GLN A 363 12.20 -0.52 15.60
C GLN A 363 13.38 -0.98 16.47
N THR A 364 13.48 -0.43 17.68
CA THR A 364 14.57 -0.75 18.63
C THR A 364 14.09 -1.52 19.86
N GLY A 365 12.78 -1.67 19.98
CA GLY A 365 12.08 -2.38 21.04
C GLY A 365 10.59 -2.35 20.73
N ILE A 366 9.80 -3.12 21.48
CA ILE A 366 8.35 -3.23 21.29
C ILE A 366 7.72 -1.83 21.21
N GLY A 367 7.09 -1.52 20.07
CA GLY A 367 6.43 -0.24 19.77
C GLY A 367 7.33 1.00 19.82
N THR A 368 8.66 0.83 19.84
CA THR A 368 9.63 1.90 20.06
C THR A 368 10.56 2.05 18.87
N PHE A 369 10.58 3.24 18.29
CA PHE A 369 11.32 3.54 17.07
C PHE A 369 12.37 4.62 17.32
N ARG A 370 13.52 4.51 16.65
CA ARG A 370 14.53 5.57 16.63
C ARG A 370 14.12 6.70 15.68
N GLU A 371 14.83 7.83 15.76
CA GLU A 371 14.69 8.93 14.80
C GLU A 371 14.86 8.43 13.35
N PRO A 372 14.02 8.89 12.42
CA PRO A 372 13.98 8.31 11.09
C PRO A 372 15.19 8.70 10.25
N VAL A 373 15.62 7.77 9.41
CA VAL A 373 16.53 8.09 8.30
C VAL A 373 15.69 8.62 7.15
N ILE A 374 16.03 9.82 6.65
CA ILE A 374 15.30 10.48 5.57
C ILE A 374 16.04 10.29 4.24
N ILE A 375 15.33 9.87 3.21
CA ILE A 375 15.84 9.74 1.84
C ILE A 375 14.96 10.60 0.94
N LEU A 376 15.58 11.54 0.24
CA LEU A 376 14.91 12.50 -0.64
C LEU A 376 14.86 11.98 -2.08
N GLY A 377 13.77 12.29 -2.79
CA GLY A 377 13.77 12.19 -4.25
C GLY A 377 14.69 13.24 -4.88
N HIS A 378 15.10 12.99 -6.10
CA HIS A 378 16.05 13.86 -6.81
C HIS A 378 15.37 14.75 -7.86
N GLU A 379 14.37 14.20 -8.55
CA GLU A 379 13.73 14.84 -9.69
C GLU A 379 12.46 15.59 -9.31
N GLN A 380 12.29 16.77 -9.90
CA GLN A 380 11.15 17.63 -9.63
C GLN A 380 9.87 16.98 -10.16
N TRP A 381 8.77 17.07 -9.40
CA TRP A 381 7.48 16.47 -9.72
C TRP A 381 7.45 14.94 -9.77
N SER A 382 8.57 14.26 -9.50
CA SER A 382 8.69 12.80 -9.56
C SER A 382 7.83 12.07 -8.53
N ARG A 383 7.52 12.74 -7.41
CA ARG A 383 6.78 12.21 -6.27
C ARG A 383 7.38 10.92 -5.73
N PHE A 384 8.70 10.91 -5.51
CA PHE A 384 9.39 9.79 -4.88
C PHE A 384 8.73 9.40 -3.53
N GLY A 385 8.53 8.10 -3.33
CA GLY A 385 7.77 7.59 -2.18
C GLY A 385 6.26 7.52 -2.42
N TYR A 386 5.79 7.63 -3.67
CA TYR A 386 4.38 7.47 -4.00
C TYR A 386 3.88 6.05 -3.73
N SER A 387 4.71 5.04 -4.02
CA SER A 387 4.48 3.64 -3.71
C SER A 387 5.72 3.02 -3.08
N LEU A 388 5.51 2.03 -2.22
CA LEU A 388 6.56 1.30 -1.51
C LEU A 388 6.26 -0.20 -1.58
N ALA A 389 7.29 -1.02 -1.75
CA ALA A 389 7.17 -2.47 -1.69
C ALA A 389 8.41 -3.09 -1.06
N ALA A 390 8.22 -3.99 -0.10
CA ALA A 390 9.28 -4.85 0.42
C ALA A 390 9.66 -5.86 -0.68
N ALA A 391 10.93 -5.88 -1.08
CA ALA A 391 11.42 -6.73 -2.16
C ALA A 391 11.95 -8.08 -1.65
N GLY A 392 12.08 -8.23 -0.33
CA GLY A 392 12.91 -9.28 0.27
C GLY A 392 14.39 -9.03 0.01
N ASP A 393 15.23 -10.02 0.25
CA ASP A 393 16.66 -9.96 -0.07
C ASP A 393 16.87 -10.20 -1.57
N LEU A 394 16.91 -9.12 -2.34
CA LEU A 394 16.93 -9.15 -3.79
C LEU A 394 18.32 -9.55 -4.27
N ASN A 395 19.38 -9.01 -3.67
CA ASN A 395 20.77 -9.23 -4.09
C ASN A 395 21.45 -10.45 -3.43
N GLY A 396 20.80 -11.07 -2.44
CA GLY A 396 21.29 -12.25 -1.72
C GLY A 396 22.34 -11.95 -0.66
N ASP A 397 22.40 -10.73 -0.13
CA ASP A 397 23.40 -10.30 0.85
C ASP A 397 23.00 -10.53 2.32
N GLY A 398 21.76 -10.99 2.55
CA GLY A 398 21.20 -11.27 3.86
C GLY A 398 20.41 -10.12 4.50
N PHE A 399 20.19 -9.02 3.79
CA PHE A 399 19.36 -7.89 4.23
C PHE A 399 18.14 -7.72 3.32
N GLN A 400 17.04 -7.19 3.86
CA GLN A 400 15.86 -6.92 3.03
C GLN A 400 16.02 -5.62 2.23
N ASP A 401 15.62 -5.67 0.97
CA ASP A 401 15.61 -4.55 0.05
C ASP A 401 14.22 -3.91 -0.07
N LEU A 402 14.22 -2.62 -0.36
CA LEU A 402 13.02 -1.81 -0.57
C LEU A 402 12.96 -1.31 -2.03
N LEU A 403 11.78 -1.42 -2.65
CA LEU A 403 11.45 -0.72 -3.88
C LEU A 403 10.66 0.55 -3.58
N VAL A 404 11.05 1.67 -4.21
CA VAL A 404 10.40 2.97 -4.05
C VAL A 404 9.95 3.50 -5.41
N GLY A 405 8.67 3.83 -5.53
CA GLY A 405 8.10 4.40 -6.74
C GLY A 405 8.21 5.92 -6.81
N ALA A 406 8.57 6.41 -7.99
CA ALA A 406 8.50 7.81 -8.39
C ALA A 406 7.81 7.89 -9.77
N PRO A 407 6.47 7.75 -9.82
CA PRO A 407 5.73 7.44 -11.05
C PRO A 407 5.70 8.57 -12.08
N TYR A 408 6.24 9.74 -11.75
CA TYR A 408 6.32 10.89 -12.66
C TYR A 408 7.77 11.28 -12.95
N ASP A 409 8.73 10.42 -12.61
CA ASP A 409 10.14 10.55 -12.93
C ASP A 409 10.43 10.17 -14.40
N GLY A 410 11.64 10.46 -14.87
CA GLY A 410 12.13 10.07 -16.20
C GLY A 410 11.78 11.07 -17.32
N GLU A 411 12.36 10.84 -18.51
CA GLU A 411 12.28 11.77 -19.65
C GLU A 411 10.84 12.04 -20.15
N GLU A 412 9.92 11.11 -19.92
CA GLU A 412 8.50 11.23 -20.32
C GLU A 412 7.58 11.71 -19.18
N GLY A 413 8.10 11.84 -17.94
CA GLY A 413 7.33 12.25 -16.76
C GLY A 413 6.11 11.37 -16.47
N ARG A 414 6.18 10.09 -16.85
CA ARG A 414 5.09 9.09 -16.80
C ARG A 414 5.61 7.67 -16.68
#